data_AF-V7D6A9-F1
#
_entry.id   AF-V7D6A9-F1
#
_cell.length_a   1.000
_cell.length_b   1.000
_cell.length_c   1.000
_cell.angle_alpha   90.00
_cell.angle_beta   90.00
_cell.angle_gamma   90.00
#
_symmetry.space_group_name_H-M   'P 1'
#
loop_
_entity.id
_entity.type
_entity.pdbx_description
1 polymer ?
#
loop_
_entity_poly.entity_id
_entity_poly.type
_entity_poly.pdbx_seq_one_letter_code
_entity_poly.pdbx_strand_id
1 'polypeptide(L)'
;MNIIEVMRLPLSVDLSGFVHLLQRLQVPHRVSEEGDAQVLWAPDTLAADVRELYQRYPDGNADLELAQDPVGAGLPANSPTQPSLAEQAKACKVTTITLLLCFIVAGLTGLGDNFTTISWFTFLDFRVQGDYLYFSPLAQSLDQGQWWRLVSPMLLHFGVLHLAMNSLWYWELGKRIELRQGPWALLGLTLLFSLVSNLAQHYSSGPSLFGGLSGVLYGLLGHIWLYQWLAPDRYFNLPKGVLVMMLIWLVVCLSGVIDTLGLGQIANAAHVGGLLIGCLTGLLGGALARRKLSA
;
A
#
# COMPACT_ATOMS: atom_id res chain seq x y z
N MET A 1 -25.64 0.92 -21.63
CA MET A 1 -25.68 -0.47 -21.14
C MET A 1 -26.81 -1.16 -21.87
N ASN A 2 -26.51 -2.17 -22.69
CA ASN A 2 -27.55 -2.99 -23.30
C ASN A 2 -28.09 -3.92 -22.21
N ILE A 3 -29.39 -3.81 -21.94
CA ILE A 3 -30.13 -4.69 -21.04
C ILE A 3 -30.77 -5.75 -21.93
N ILE A 4 -30.57 -7.02 -21.58
CA ILE A 4 -31.10 -8.16 -22.33
C ILE A 4 -31.97 -9.04 -21.44
N GLU A 5 -32.83 -9.82 -22.07
CA GLU A 5 -33.60 -10.87 -21.40
C GLU A 5 -32.65 -11.96 -20.93
N VAL A 6 -32.59 -12.18 -19.62
CA VAL A 6 -31.76 -13.21 -19.00
C VAL A 6 -32.53 -14.52 -18.93
N MET A 7 -33.78 -14.45 -18.49
CA MET A 7 -34.63 -15.62 -18.28
C MET A 7 -36.12 -15.22 -18.21
N ARG A 8 -36.97 -16.18 -18.58
CA ARG A 8 -38.43 -16.06 -18.57
C ARG A 8 -39.03 -17.28 -17.88
N LEU A 9 -39.89 -17.04 -16.90
CA LEU A 9 -40.51 -18.08 -16.08
C LEU A 9 -42.02 -17.85 -15.97
N PRO A 10 -42.83 -18.90 -15.79
CA PRO A 10 -44.25 -18.74 -15.50
C PRO A 10 -44.49 -17.91 -14.24
N LEU A 11 -45.63 -17.22 -14.16
CA LEU A 11 -46.03 -16.47 -12.96
C LEU A 11 -46.29 -17.37 -11.73
N SER A 12 -46.43 -18.68 -11.92
CA SER A 12 -46.58 -19.65 -10.84
C SER A 12 -45.28 -19.93 -10.07
N VAL A 13 -44.13 -19.50 -10.58
CA VAL A 13 -42.82 -19.65 -9.91
C VAL A 13 -42.58 -18.41 -9.04
N ASP A 14 -42.23 -18.56 -7.77
CA ASP A 14 -41.89 -17.41 -6.93
C ASP A 14 -40.43 -16.98 -7.14
N LEU A 15 -40.21 -15.83 -7.78
CA LEU A 15 -38.88 -15.24 -7.99
C LEU A 15 -38.43 -14.32 -6.86
N SER A 16 -39.27 -14.05 -5.86
CA SER A 16 -39.03 -12.99 -4.85
C SER A 16 -37.74 -13.23 -4.06
N GLY A 17 -37.48 -14.48 -3.67
CA GLY A 17 -36.25 -14.85 -2.98
C GLY A 17 -35.01 -14.59 -3.84
N PHE A 18 -35.03 -15.01 -5.11
CA PHE A 18 -33.91 -14.80 -6.02
C PHE A 18 -33.67 -13.31 -6.34
N VAL A 19 -34.74 -12.52 -6.48
CA VAL A 19 -34.64 -11.06 -6.62
C VAL A 19 -33.96 -10.44 -5.41
N HIS A 20 -34.31 -10.87 -4.19
CA HIS A 20 -33.62 -10.42 -2.98
C HIS A 20 -32.13 -10.81 -2.96
N LEU A 21 -31.77 -12.00 -3.45
CA LEU A 21 -30.38 -12.41 -3.61
C LEU A 21 -29.62 -11.48 -4.57
N LEU A 22 -30.20 -11.15 -5.73
CA LEU A 22 -29.59 -10.22 -6.69
C LEU A 22 -29.42 -8.81 -6.12
N GLN A 23 -30.39 -8.33 -5.33
CA GLN A 23 -30.29 -7.06 -4.61
C GLN A 23 -29.14 -7.06 -3.60
N ARG A 24 -28.99 -8.13 -2.82
CA ARG A 24 -27.90 -8.30 -1.82
C ARG A 24 -26.53 -8.33 -2.50
N LEU A 25 -26.42 -8.95 -3.67
CA LEU A 25 -25.19 -8.99 -4.48
C LEU A 25 -24.97 -7.71 -5.31
N GLN A 26 -25.85 -6.71 -5.19
CA GLN A 26 -25.79 -5.44 -5.93
C GLN A 26 -25.76 -5.62 -7.46
N VAL A 27 -26.37 -6.69 -7.96
CA VAL A 27 -26.48 -6.96 -9.41
C VAL A 27 -27.58 -6.07 -10.00
N PRO A 28 -27.30 -5.21 -11.00
CA PRO A 28 -28.34 -4.43 -11.66
C PRO A 28 -29.32 -5.34 -12.41
N HIS A 29 -30.60 -5.29 -12.05
CA HIS A 29 -31.63 -6.12 -12.67
C HIS A 29 -32.99 -5.41 -12.71
N ARG A 30 -33.90 -5.91 -13.55
CA ARG A 30 -35.30 -5.51 -13.62
C ARG A 30 -36.16 -6.74 -13.87
N VAL A 31 -37.26 -6.88 -13.14
CA VAL A 31 -38.29 -7.90 -13.40
C VAL A 31 -39.52 -7.22 -14.00
N SER A 32 -40.10 -7.82 -15.02
CA SER A 32 -41.36 -7.39 -15.63
C SER A 32 -42.28 -8.56 -15.89
N GLU A 33 -43.58 -8.36 -15.75
CA GLU A 33 -44.59 -9.36 -16.12
C GLU A 33 -45.01 -9.14 -17.58
N GLU A 34 -45.00 -10.21 -18.37
CA GLU A 34 -45.37 -10.24 -19.78
C GLU A 34 -46.29 -11.44 -20.03
N GLY A 35 -47.60 -11.18 -20.08
CA GLY A 35 -48.60 -12.23 -20.27
C GLY A 35 -48.69 -13.15 -19.05
N ASP A 36 -48.48 -14.45 -19.26
CA ASP A 36 -48.50 -15.47 -18.19
C ASP A 36 -47.09 -15.81 -17.65
N ALA A 37 -46.12 -14.93 -17.95
CA ALA A 37 -44.72 -15.11 -17.58
C ALA A 37 -44.13 -13.84 -16.96
N GLN A 38 -43.17 -14.03 -16.07
CA GLN A 38 -42.27 -13.00 -15.55
C GLN A 38 -40.90 -13.11 -16.24
N VAL A 39 -40.32 -11.95 -16.54
CA VAL A 39 -39.09 -11.82 -17.32
C VAL A 39 -38.06 -11.05 -16.52
N LEU A 40 -36.89 -11.64 -16.31
CA LEU A 40 -35.76 -11.01 -15.65
C LEU A 40 -34.79 -10.44 -16.70
N TRP A 41 -34.51 -9.16 -16.56
CA TRP A 41 -33.62 -8.38 -17.41
C TRP A 41 -32.38 -7.96 -16.64
N ALA A 42 -31.20 -8.10 -17.24
CA ALA A 42 -29.93 -7.64 -16.66
C ALA A 42 -28.98 -7.15 -17.77
N PRO A 43 -27.90 -6.43 -17.43
CA PRO A 43 -26.85 -6.07 -18.39
C PRO A 43 -26.26 -7.31 -19.07
N ASP A 44 -26.02 -7.24 -20.38
CA ASP A 44 -25.45 -8.35 -21.18
C ASP A 44 -24.17 -8.94 -20.57
N THR A 45 -23.32 -8.09 -19.99
CA THR A 45 -22.07 -8.49 -19.33
C THR A 45 -22.26 -9.39 -18.10
N LEU A 46 -23.45 -9.41 -17.50
CA LEU A 46 -23.77 -10.17 -16.28
C LEU A 46 -24.81 -11.28 -16.54
N ALA A 47 -25.33 -11.38 -17.76
CA ALA A 47 -26.43 -12.29 -18.06
C ALA A 47 -26.06 -13.77 -17.89
N ALA A 48 -24.81 -14.15 -18.14
CA ALA A 48 -24.33 -15.52 -17.91
C ALA A 48 -24.30 -15.85 -16.40
N ASP A 49 -23.70 -14.97 -15.60
CA ASP A 49 -23.55 -15.15 -14.15
C ASP A 49 -24.91 -15.20 -13.45
N VAL A 50 -25.88 -14.39 -13.87
CA VAL A 50 -27.24 -14.40 -13.30
C VAL A 50 -27.97 -15.71 -13.62
N ARG A 51 -27.80 -16.28 -14.82
CA ARG A 51 -28.39 -17.59 -15.17
C ARG A 51 -27.80 -18.71 -14.33
N GLU A 52 -26.48 -18.72 -14.17
CA GLU A 52 -25.79 -19.71 -13.33
C GLU A 52 -26.23 -19.59 -11.87
N LEU A 53 -26.35 -18.36 -11.37
CA LEU A 53 -26.80 -18.11 -10.01
C LEU A 53 -28.24 -18.58 -9.79
N TYR A 54 -29.14 -18.37 -10.76
CA TYR A 54 -30.52 -18.85 -10.66
C TYR A 54 -30.60 -20.38 -10.66
N GLN A 55 -29.81 -21.04 -11.52
CA GLN A 55 -29.77 -22.50 -11.55
C GLN A 55 -29.33 -23.08 -10.20
N ARG A 56 -28.46 -22.37 -9.49
CA ARG A 56 -27.90 -22.82 -8.22
C ARG A 56 -28.75 -22.44 -7.01
N TYR A 57 -29.42 -21.28 -7.05
CA TYR A 57 -30.19 -20.74 -5.93
C TYR A 57 -31.55 -20.19 -6.40
N PRO A 58 -32.45 -21.02 -6.95
CA PRO A 58 -33.71 -20.55 -7.53
C PRO A 58 -34.64 -19.88 -6.51
N ASP A 59 -34.61 -20.34 -5.25
CA ASP A 59 -35.43 -19.79 -4.17
C ASP A 59 -34.75 -18.61 -3.44
N GLY A 60 -33.57 -18.17 -3.90
CA GLY A 60 -32.79 -17.10 -3.26
C GLY A 60 -32.14 -17.46 -1.93
N ASN A 61 -32.27 -18.71 -1.49
CA ASN A 61 -31.60 -19.21 -0.29
C ASN A 61 -30.13 -19.51 -0.57
N ALA A 62 -29.32 -18.46 -0.69
CA ALA A 62 -27.86 -18.58 -0.72
C ALA A 62 -27.26 -18.75 0.70
N ASP A 63 -28.11 -18.83 1.74
CA ASP A 63 -27.68 -19.09 3.10
C ASP A 63 -27.59 -20.62 3.29
N LEU A 64 -26.41 -21.19 3.00
CA LEU A 64 -25.89 -22.55 3.35
C LEU A 64 -25.41 -23.48 2.21
N GLU A 65 -24.73 -22.97 1.18
CA GLU A 65 -23.74 -23.79 0.44
C GLU A 65 -22.43 -23.01 0.11
N LEU A 66 -22.02 -22.15 1.03
CA LEU A 66 -20.61 -21.90 1.32
C LEU A 66 -20.34 -22.53 2.69
N ALA A 67 -20.07 -23.85 2.67
CA ALA A 67 -19.73 -24.75 3.77
C ALA A 67 -20.83 -25.09 4.80
N GLN A 68 -21.35 -26.32 4.72
CA GLN A 68 -21.67 -27.14 5.90
C GLN A 68 -21.78 -28.64 5.51
N ASP A 69 -20.68 -29.36 5.72
CA ASP A 69 -20.69 -30.81 5.94
C ASP A 69 -21.58 -31.16 7.16
N PRO A 70 -22.08 -32.42 7.27
CA PRO A 70 -23.15 -32.79 8.18
C PRO A 70 -22.77 -32.60 9.65
N VAL A 71 -23.62 -31.89 10.39
CA VAL A 71 -23.57 -31.77 11.85
C VAL A 71 -23.76 -33.17 12.45
N GLY A 72 -22.70 -33.77 12.99
CA GLY A 72 -22.79 -35.04 13.71
C GLY A 72 -21.47 -35.72 14.11
N ALA A 73 -20.34 -35.36 13.51
CA ALA A 73 -19.02 -35.86 13.93
C ALA A 73 -17.99 -34.74 13.83
N GLY A 74 -17.13 -34.62 14.85
CA GLY A 74 -16.28 -33.45 15.08
C GLY A 74 -15.61 -32.88 13.82
N LEU A 75 -15.93 -31.63 13.49
CA LEU A 75 -15.29 -30.90 12.41
C LEU A 75 -13.88 -30.42 12.87
N PRO A 76 -12.83 -30.62 12.06
CA PRO A 76 -11.52 -30.06 12.33
C PRO A 76 -11.55 -28.54 12.20
N ALA A 77 -11.05 -27.86 13.23
CA ALA A 77 -10.96 -26.41 13.34
C ALA A 77 -9.99 -25.79 12.32
N ASN A 78 -10.39 -25.59 11.07
CA ASN A 78 -9.60 -24.85 10.08
C ASN A 78 -10.48 -23.97 9.17
N SER A 79 -11.05 -22.91 9.75
CA SER A 79 -11.17 -21.65 8.99
C SER A 79 -9.75 -21.16 8.68
N PRO A 80 -9.44 -20.57 7.51
CA PRO A 80 -8.13 -19.96 7.30
C PRO A 80 -7.95 -18.84 8.34
N THR A 81 -7.25 -19.16 9.42
CA THR A 81 -6.86 -18.22 10.45
C THR A 81 -6.10 -17.10 9.76
N GLN A 82 -6.47 -15.84 10.00
CA GLN A 82 -5.65 -14.74 9.53
C GLN A 82 -4.22 -14.99 10.05
N PRO A 83 -3.20 -14.92 9.18
CA PRO A 83 -1.85 -15.25 9.60
C PRO A 83 -1.48 -14.33 10.76
N SER A 84 -0.96 -14.93 11.82
CA SER A 84 -0.43 -14.20 12.98
C SER A 84 0.62 -13.18 12.54
N LEU A 85 0.86 -12.15 13.34
CA LEU A 85 1.92 -11.18 13.05
C LEU A 85 3.29 -11.86 12.88
N ALA A 86 3.54 -12.95 13.62
CA ALA A 86 4.75 -13.74 13.50
C ALA A 86 4.86 -14.45 12.13
N GLU A 87 3.75 -15.01 11.62
CA GLU A 87 3.72 -15.62 10.28
C GLU A 87 3.88 -14.58 9.18
N GLN A 88 3.22 -13.42 9.31
CA GLN A 88 3.39 -12.30 8.39
C GLN A 88 4.84 -11.79 8.36
N ALA A 89 5.47 -11.67 9.53
CA ALA A 89 6.87 -11.24 9.63
C ALA A 89 7.84 -12.26 9.00
N LYS A 90 7.56 -13.57 9.15
CA LYS A 90 8.34 -14.62 8.48
C LYS A 90 8.19 -14.58 6.95
N ALA A 91 7.01 -14.22 6.46
CA ALA A 91 6.73 -14.07 5.03
C ALA A 91 7.35 -12.78 4.44
N CYS A 92 7.43 -11.71 5.22
CA CYS A 92 7.86 -10.38 4.78
C CYS A 92 9.20 -9.97 5.42
N LYS A 93 10.25 -10.74 5.13
CA LYS A 93 11.55 -10.64 5.79
C LYS A 93 12.20 -9.28 5.62
N VAL A 94 12.19 -8.73 4.41
CA VAL A 94 12.81 -7.42 4.12
C VAL A 94 12.03 -6.32 4.81
N THR A 95 10.69 -6.39 4.76
CA THR A 95 9.83 -5.46 5.49
C THR A 95 10.17 -5.46 6.99
N THR A 96 10.20 -6.64 7.60
CA THR A 96 10.54 -6.80 9.03
C THR A 96 11.96 -6.33 9.34
N ILE A 97 12.96 -6.71 8.55
CA ILE A 97 14.36 -6.33 8.78
C ILE A 97 14.53 -4.81 8.69
N THR A 98 13.96 -4.15 7.68
CA THR A 98 14.04 -2.68 7.57
C THR A 98 13.42 -2.00 8.78
N LEU A 99 12.26 -2.47 9.25
CA LEU A 99 11.63 -1.93 10.45
C LEU A 99 12.50 -2.15 11.70
N LEU A 100 13.03 -3.36 11.89
CA LEU A 100 13.94 -3.66 13.00
C LEU A 100 15.17 -2.76 12.99
N LEU A 101 15.76 -2.52 11.82
CA LEU A 101 16.87 -1.58 11.67
C LEU A 101 16.46 -0.15 12.07
N CYS A 102 15.27 0.30 11.69
CA CYS A 102 14.76 1.62 12.11
C CYS A 102 14.59 1.70 13.63
N PHE A 103 14.06 0.66 14.28
CA PHE A 103 13.94 0.62 15.74
C PHE A 103 15.30 0.59 16.44
N ILE A 104 16.27 -0.18 15.93
CA ILE A 104 17.63 -0.22 16.46
C ILE A 104 18.29 1.16 16.34
N VAL A 105 18.23 1.78 15.15
CA VAL A 105 18.81 3.11 14.92
C VAL A 105 18.12 4.16 15.78
N ALA A 106 16.79 4.12 15.92
CA ALA A 106 16.06 5.00 16.82
C ALA A 106 16.52 4.86 18.29
N GLY A 107 16.77 3.63 18.77
CA GLY A 107 17.33 3.39 20.10
C GLY A 107 18.76 3.93 20.25
N LEU A 108 19.64 3.67 19.28
CA LEU A 108 21.03 4.14 19.28
C LEU A 108 21.15 5.67 19.21
N THR A 109 20.21 6.31 18.53
CA THR A 109 20.18 7.76 18.34
C THR A 109 19.41 8.50 19.43
N GLY A 110 18.73 7.79 20.33
CA GLY A 110 17.82 8.41 21.30
C GLY A 110 16.73 9.22 20.59
N LEU A 111 16.16 8.69 19.50
CA LEU A 111 15.18 9.39 18.67
C LEU A 111 15.66 10.76 18.15
N GLY A 112 16.97 10.90 17.91
CA GLY A 112 17.58 12.11 17.37
C GLY A 112 18.39 12.93 18.36
N ASP A 113 18.32 12.63 19.66
CA ASP A 113 18.98 13.42 20.70
C ASP A 113 20.51 13.23 20.74
N ASN A 114 21.02 12.09 20.26
CA ASN A 114 22.44 11.77 20.28
C ASN A 114 23.14 12.14 18.96
N PHE A 115 23.65 13.37 18.88
CA PHE A 115 24.35 13.88 17.68
C PHE A 115 25.54 13.02 17.22
N THR A 116 26.23 12.35 18.16
CA THR A 116 27.35 11.48 17.82
C THR A 116 26.88 10.29 16.99
N THR A 117 25.82 9.60 17.42
CA THR A 117 25.32 8.42 16.71
C THR A 117 24.49 8.79 15.48
N ILE A 118 23.77 9.92 15.49
CA ILE A 118 23.02 10.34 14.29
C ILE A 118 23.97 10.64 13.14
N SER A 119 25.16 11.21 13.43
CA SER A 119 26.15 11.59 12.41
C SER A 119 26.56 10.42 11.52
N TRP A 120 26.44 9.17 11.98
CA TRP A 120 26.82 7.98 11.22
C TRP A 120 25.82 7.66 10.09
N PHE A 121 24.57 8.11 10.22
CA PHE A 121 23.47 7.79 9.31
C PHE A 121 23.01 8.98 8.47
N THR A 122 23.46 10.19 8.77
CA THR A 122 23.11 11.42 8.06
C THR A 122 23.66 11.49 6.64
N PHE A 123 22.97 12.24 5.79
CA PHE A 123 23.35 12.41 4.38
C PHE A 123 24.68 13.16 4.22
N LEU A 124 24.85 14.25 4.99
CA LEU A 124 26.11 14.96 5.10
C LEU A 124 26.74 14.65 6.46
N ASP A 125 28.04 14.37 6.47
CA ASP A 125 28.80 14.36 7.71
C ASP A 125 28.78 15.77 8.33
N PHE A 126 28.82 15.85 9.66
CA PHE A 126 28.83 17.14 10.33
C PHE A 126 29.61 17.09 11.64
N ARG A 127 30.04 18.28 12.07
CA ARG A 127 30.68 18.48 13.38
C ARG A 127 29.90 19.51 14.19
N VAL A 128 29.79 19.25 15.48
CA VAL A 128 29.19 20.18 16.44
C VAL A 128 30.31 21.07 16.98
N GLN A 129 30.17 22.39 16.84
CA GLN A 129 31.09 23.36 17.44
C GLN A 129 30.26 24.47 18.10
N GLY A 130 30.22 24.45 19.44
CA GLY A 130 29.26 25.25 20.21
C GLY A 130 27.84 24.81 19.89
N ASP A 131 26.97 25.77 19.61
CA ASP A 131 25.55 25.53 19.28
C ASP A 131 25.28 25.33 17.78
N TYR A 132 26.33 25.23 16.96
CA TYR A 132 26.22 25.18 15.50
C TYR A 132 26.68 23.84 14.92
N LEU A 133 25.97 23.40 13.87
CA LEU A 133 26.32 22.26 13.04
C LEU A 133 27.09 22.72 11.80
N TYR A 134 28.29 22.21 11.61
CA TYR A 134 29.12 22.44 10.43
C TYR A 134 29.11 21.20 9.55
N PHE A 135 28.50 21.30 8.38
CA PHE A 135 28.37 20.19 7.43
C PHE A 135 29.59 20.09 6.51
N SER A 136 30.12 18.88 6.36
CA SER A 136 31.14 18.56 5.38
C SER A 136 30.49 18.41 3.99
N PRO A 137 31.16 18.83 2.90
CA PRO A 137 30.66 18.61 1.55
C PRO A 137 30.45 17.13 1.24
N LEU A 138 29.39 16.79 0.52
CA LEU A 138 29.06 15.41 0.16
C LEU A 138 30.24 14.69 -0.54
N ALA A 139 30.92 15.38 -1.46
CA ALA A 139 32.05 14.84 -2.20
C ALA A 139 33.14 14.28 -1.26
N GLN A 140 33.44 14.99 -0.17
CA GLN A 140 34.43 14.54 0.81
C GLN A 140 34.02 13.23 1.48
N SER A 141 32.76 13.08 1.88
CA SER A 141 32.25 11.84 2.47
C SER A 141 32.30 10.68 1.46
N LEU A 142 32.01 10.94 0.18
CA LEU A 142 32.09 9.92 -0.86
C LEU A 142 33.53 9.48 -1.14
N ASP A 143 34.48 10.41 -1.17
CA ASP A 143 35.91 10.13 -1.32
C ASP A 143 36.46 9.32 -0.15
N GLN A 144 35.88 9.47 1.04
CA GLN A 144 36.19 8.68 2.24
C GLN A 144 35.47 7.33 2.28
N GLY A 145 34.76 6.93 1.23
CA GLY A 145 34.05 5.66 1.16
C GLY A 145 32.72 5.61 1.91
N GLN A 146 32.18 6.76 2.34
CA GLN A 146 30.96 6.84 3.15
C GLN A 146 29.67 6.77 2.31
N TRP A 147 29.61 5.84 1.36
CA TRP A 147 28.52 5.77 0.36
C TRP A 147 27.17 5.40 0.96
N TRP A 148 27.17 4.73 2.12
CA TRP A 148 25.94 4.40 2.84
C TRP A 148 25.12 5.64 3.21
N ARG A 149 25.77 6.81 3.37
CA ARG A 149 25.10 8.09 3.67
C ARG A 149 24.07 8.51 2.64
N LEU A 150 24.18 8.01 1.42
CA LEU A 150 23.19 8.27 0.37
C LEU A 150 21.83 7.62 0.66
N VAL A 151 21.80 6.56 1.48
CA VAL A 151 20.58 5.78 1.76
C VAL A 151 20.24 5.64 3.24
N SER A 152 21.23 5.72 4.13
CA SER A 152 21.05 5.55 5.58
C SER A 152 20.14 6.59 6.27
N PRO A 153 19.92 7.82 5.76
CA PRO A 153 19.00 8.76 6.39
C PRO A 153 17.58 8.20 6.55
N MET A 154 17.17 7.23 5.73
CA MET A 154 15.88 6.56 5.87
C MET A 154 15.69 5.86 7.23
N LEU A 155 16.78 5.51 7.92
CA LEU A 155 16.74 4.80 9.20
C LEU A 155 16.59 5.76 10.40
N LEU A 156 16.93 7.04 10.25
CA LEU A 156 16.85 8.04 11.30
C LEU A 156 15.40 8.43 11.56
N HIS A 157 14.98 8.52 12.82
CA HIS A 157 13.64 8.98 13.18
C HIS A 157 13.71 9.93 14.37
N PHE A 158 13.06 11.08 14.23
CA PHE A 158 12.97 12.13 15.25
C PHE A 158 11.63 12.05 15.97
N GLY A 159 11.64 11.54 17.20
CA GLY A 159 10.45 11.36 18.03
C GLY A 159 9.62 10.08 17.79
N VAL A 160 8.86 9.70 18.81
CA VAL A 160 8.10 8.43 18.84
C VAL A 160 6.99 8.39 17.79
N LEU A 161 6.23 9.47 17.65
CA LEU A 161 5.11 9.54 16.69
C LEU A 161 5.61 9.36 15.25
N HIS A 162 6.74 10.01 14.92
CA HIS A 162 7.34 9.91 13.60
C HIS A 162 7.75 8.46 13.29
N LEU A 163 8.42 7.78 14.22
CA LEU A 163 8.79 6.37 14.07
C LEU A 163 7.57 5.46 13.96
N ALA A 164 6.56 5.64 14.82
CA ALA A 164 5.35 4.81 14.83
C ALA A 164 4.57 4.91 13.51
N MET A 165 4.31 6.14 13.03
CA MET A 165 3.59 6.37 11.78
C MET A 165 4.35 5.82 10.58
N ASN A 166 5.67 6.01 10.52
CA ASN A 166 6.46 5.48 9.43
C ASN A 166 6.49 3.94 9.43
N SER A 167 6.59 3.35 10.61
CA SER A 167 6.65 1.89 10.76
C SER A 167 5.35 1.23 10.35
N LEU A 168 4.20 1.83 10.72
CA LEU A 168 2.88 1.37 10.30
C LEU A 168 2.73 1.38 8.78
N TRP A 169 3.08 2.49 8.14
CA TRP A 169 2.91 2.61 6.68
C TRP A 169 3.92 1.77 5.91
N TYR A 170 5.15 1.63 6.40
CA TYR A 170 6.14 0.79 5.75
C TYR A 170 5.75 -0.69 5.87
N TRP A 171 5.20 -1.11 7.02
CA TRP A 171 4.63 -2.44 7.18
C TRP A 171 3.53 -2.70 6.15
N GLU A 172 2.57 -1.79 6.02
CA GLU A 172 1.42 -1.98 5.13
C GLU A 172 1.80 -1.99 3.65
N LEU A 173 2.61 -1.02 3.20
CA LEU A 173 3.02 -0.89 1.80
C LEU A 173 4.12 -1.89 1.43
N GLY A 174 5.11 -2.05 2.31
CA GLY A 174 6.24 -2.97 2.11
C GLY A 174 5.79 -4.42 1.98
N LYS A 175 4.93 -4.90 2.89
CA LYS A 175 4.34 -6.24 2.84
C LYS A 175 3.68 -6.52 1.49
N ARG A 176 2.91 -5.57 0.95
CA ARG A 176 2.20 -5.75 -0.34
C ARG A 176 3.18 -5.97 -1.49
N ILE A 177 4.24 -5.17 -1.55
CA ILE A 177 5.27 -5.31 -2.59
C ILE A 177 6.07 -6.58 -2.39
N GLU A 178 6.47 -6.92 -1.17
CA GLU A 178 7.26 -8.13 -0.89
C GLU A 178 6.47 -9.40 -1.20
N LEU A 179 5.18 -9.47 -0.87
CA LEU A 179 4.33 -10.61 -1.20
C LEU A 179 4.06 -10.74 -2.70
N ARG A 180 4.06 -9.63 -3.46
CA ARG A 180 3.73 -9.62 -4.90
C ARG A 180 4.94 -9.72 -5.82
N GLN A 181 6.03 -9.03 -5.49
CA GLN A 181 7.22 -8.89 -6.32
C GLN A 181 8.46 -9.53 -5.68
N GLY A 182 8.36 -9.99 -4.43
CA GLY A 182 9.44 -10.67 -3.72
C GLY A 182 10.34 -9.72 -2.90
N PRO A 183 11.17 -10.29 -2.02
CA PRO A 183 12.03 -9.54 -1.10
C PRO A 183 13.06 -8.65 -1.81
N TRP A 184 13.66 -9.15 -2.89
CA TRP A 184 14.69 -8.42 -3.63
C TRP A 184 14.14 -7.21 -4.37
N ALA A 185 12.90 -7.30 -4.86
CA ALA A 185 12.22 -6.16 -5.47
C ALA A 185 11.95 -5.07 -4.43
N LEU A 186 11.40 -5.45 -3.25
CA LEU A 186 11.21 -4.49 -2.17
C LEU A 186 12.54 -3.85 -1.74
N LEU A 187 13.60 -4.64 -1.54
CA LEU A 187 14.91 -4.11 -1.15
C LEU A 187 15.45 -3.10 -2.17
N GLY A 188 15.40 -3.45 -3.46
CA GLY A 188 15.85 -2.57 -4.54
C GLY A 188 15.05 -1.28 -4.62
N LEU A 189 13.72 -1.36 -4.50
CA LEU A 189 12.84 -0.17 -4.49
C LEU A 189 13.10 0.69 -3.26
N THR A 190 13.21 0.10 -2.06
CA THR A 190 13.50 0.83 -0.81
C THR A 190 14.82 1.60 -0.91
N LEU A 191 15.88 0.97 -1.41
CA LEU A 191 17.19 1.62 -1.58
C LEU A 191 17.14 2.72 -2.63
N LEU A 192 16.50 2.47 -3.78
CA LEU A 192 16.34 3.47 -4.83
C LEU A 192 15.52 4.67 -4.36
N PHE A 193 14.40 4.44 -3.68
CA PHE A 193 13.54 5.51 -3.19
C PHE A 193 14.22 6.31 -2.10
N SER A 194 14.98 5.67 -1.21
CA SER A 194 15.81 6.36 -0.23
C SER A 194 16.82 7.27 -0.91
N LEU A 195 17.59 6.73 -1.86
CA LEU A 195 18.59 7.49 -2.62
C LEU A 195 17.99 8.73 -3.28
N VAL A 196 16.92 8.57 -4.07
CA VAL A 196 16.30 9.68 -4.81
C VAL A 196 15.66 10.70 -3.87
N SER A 197 15.01 10.24 -2.80
CA SER A 197 14.40 11.14 -1.81
C SER A 197 15.46 11.98 -1.08
N ASN A 198 16.57 11.35 -0.68
CA ASN A 198 17.65 12.04 0.03
C ASN A 198 18.36 13.06 -0.88
N LEU A 199 18.59 12.70 -2.14
CA LEU A 199 19.14 13.64 -3.14
C LEU A 199 18.18 14.81 -3.37
N ALA A 200 16.90 14.55 -3.57
CA ALA A 200 15.88 15.60 -3.77
C ALA A 200 15.85 16.56 -2.58
N GLN A 201 15.89 16.04 -1.36
CA GLN A 201 15.94 16.87 -0.15
C GLN A 201 17.22 17.72 -0.10
N HIS A 202 18.39 17.10 -0.26
CA HIS A 202 19.67 17.79 -0.17
C HIS A 202 19.78 18.96 -1.18
N TYR A 203 19.42 18.73 -2.44
CA TYR A 203 19.50 19.77 -3.46
C TYR A 203 18.41 20.85 -3.32
N SER A 204 17.29 20.54 -2.66
CA SER A 204 16.22 21.51 -2.46
C SER A 204 16.42 22.38 -1.21
N SER A 205 16.87 21.82 -0.09
CA SER A 205 17.02 22.54 1.19
C SER A 205 18.44 22.99 1.49
N GLY A 206 19.44 22.49 0.76
CA GLY A 206 20.85 22.66 1.10
C GLY A 206 21.28 21.79 2.30
N PRO A 207 22.42 22.11 2.93
CA PRO A 207 22.95 21.37 4.08
C PRO A 207 22.00 21.46 5.28
N SER A 208 21.41 20.33 5.66
CA SER A 208 20.48 20.23 6.79
C SER A 208 20.48 18.83 7.40
N LEU A 209 19.97 18.73 8.62
CA LEU A 209 19.68 17.45 9.26
C LEU A 209 18.29 16.98 8.84
N PHE A 210 18.20 15.82 8.19
CA PHE A 210 16.93 15.20 7.84
C PHE A 210 17.07 13.67 7.89
N GLY A 211 15.92 12.99 7.98
CA GLY A 211 15.87 11.55 8.08
C GLY A 211 14.45 11.03 8.26
N GLY A 212 14.26 9.75 7.96
CA GLY A 212 12.98 9.05 8.10
C GLY A 212 12.63 8.22 6.87
N LEU A 213 11.82 7.20 7.09
CA LEU A 213 11.31 6.33 6.01
C LEU A 213 10.34 7.05 5.05
N SER A 214 9.87 8.25 5.37
CA SER A 214 8.72 8.88 4.72
C SER A 214 8.92 9.14 3.22
N GLY A 215 10.13 9.50 2.76
CA GLY A 215 10.43 9.55 1.33
C GLY A 215 10.26 8.19 0.64
N VAL A 216 10.75 7.12 1.29
CA VAL A 216 10.54 5.74 0.82
C VAL A 216 9.05 5.39 0.80
N LEU A 217 8.28 5.75 1.83
CA LEU A 217 6.84 5.49 1.89
C LEU A 217 6.10 6.08 0.69
N TYR A 218 6.37 7.34 0.36
CA TYR A 218 5.78 7.97 -0.82
C TYR A 218 6.22 7.30 -2.11
N GLY A 219 7.45 6.80 -2.18
CA GLY A 219 7.90 5.94 -3.27
C GLY A 219 7.12 4.63 -3.40
N LEU A 220 6.93 3.91 -2.29
CA LEU A 220 6.14 2.68 -2.28
C LEU A 220 4.67 2.96 -2.64
N LEU A 221 4.10 4.06 -2.12
CA LEU A 221 2.74 4.50 -2.45
C LEU A 221 2.58 4.78 -3.95
N GLY A 222 3.48 5.59 -4.54
CA GLY A 222 3.46 5.91 -5.96
C GLY A 222 3.67 4.67 -6.85
N HIS A 223 4.55 3.77 -6.42
CA HIS A 223 4.79 2.50 -7.11
C HIS A 223 3.53 1.64 -7.14
N ILE A 224 2.94 1.38 -5.98
CA ILE A 224 1.72 0.57 -5.85
C ILE A 224 0.58 1.21 -6.65
N TRP A 225 0.40 2.53 -6.53
CA TRP A 225 -0.69 3.24 -7.18
C TRP A 225 -0.64 3.14 -8.70
N LEU A 226 0.49 3.50 -9.33
CA LEU A 226 0.57 3.49 -10.78
C LEU A 226 0.77 2.09 -11.37
N TYR A 227 1.37 1.16 -10.62
CA TYR A 227 1.36 -0.25 -11.00
C TYR A 227 -0.09 -0.76 -11.06
N GLN A 228 -0.86 -0.56 -9.99
CA GLN A 228 -2.26 -1.01 -9.90
C GLN A 228 -3.12 -0.44 -11.03
N TRP A 229 -2.88 0.81 -11.41
CA TRP A 229 -3.61 1.46 -12.50
C TRP A 229 -3.32 0.81 -13.87
N LEU A 230 -2.08 0.37 -14.13
CA LEU A 230 -1.69 -0.24 -15.41
C LEU A 230 -1.96 -1.75 -15.48
N ALA A 231 -1.73 -2.47 -14.37
CA ALA A 231 -1.83 -3.91 -14.26
C ALA A 231 -2.50 -4.26 -12.92
N PRO A 232 -3.84 -4.30 -12.86
CA PRO A 232 -4.59 -4.53 -11.63
C PRO A 232 -4.15 -5.82 -10.93
N ASP A 233 -3.83 -5.70 -9.64
CA ASP A 233 -3.35 -6.81 -8.83
C ASP A 233 -4.00 -6.82 -7.44
N ARG A 234 -4.29 -8.02 -6.93
CA ARG A 234 -4.96 -8.17 -5.61
C ARG A 234 -4.16 -7.57 -4.46
N TYR A 235 -2.83 -7.62 -4.51
CA TYR A 235 -1.97 -7.12 -3.43
C TYR A 235 -1.83 -5.59 -3.50
N PHE A 236 -1.97 -4.99 -4.68
CA PHE A 236 -1.83 -3.55 -4.91
C PHE A 236 -3.14 -2.78 -4.93
N ASN A 237 -4.26 -3.47 -4.74
CA ASN A 237 -5.54 -2.84 -4.47
C ASN A 237 -5.55 -2.19 -3.08
N LEU A 238 -5.13 -0.93 -3.03
CA LEU A 238 -5.20 -0.09 -1.82
C LEU A 238 -6.61 0.49 -1.67
N PRO A 239 -7.17 0.54 -0.44
CA PRO A 239 -8.40 1.28 -0.20
C PRO A 239 -8.22 2.74 -0.64
N LYS A 240 -9.18 3.25 -1.43
CA LYS A 240 -9.11 4.63 -1.96
C LYS A 240 -8.90 5.68 -0.85
N GLY A 241 -9.52 5.46 0.30
CA GLY A 241 -9.36 6.32 1.48
C GLY A 241 -7.92 6.40 1.99
N VAL A 242 -7.15 5.31 1.93
CA VAL A 242 -5.73 5.29 2.34
C VAL A 242 -4.89 6.14 1.40
N LEU A 243 -5.04 5.93 0.08
CA LEU A 243 -4.32 6.72 -0.92
C LEU A 243 -4.63 8.21 -0.77
N VAL A 244 -5.92 8.56 -0.70
CA VAL A 244 -6.36 9.97 -0.56
C VAL A 244 -5.83 10.56 0.74
N MET A 245 -5.93 9.85 1.86
CA MET A 245 -5.42 10.32 3.14
C MET A 245 -3.90 10.57 3.12
N MET A 246 -3.11 9.67 2.53
CA MET A 246 -1.66 9.88 2.41
C MET A 246 -1.32 11.06 1.50
N LEU A 247 -2.07 11.29 0.41
CA LEU A 247 -1.88 12.44 -0.45
C LEU A 247 -2.31 13.76 0.23
N ILE A 248 -3.40 13.74 1.00
CA ILE A 248 -3.80 14.90 1.81
C ILE A 248 -2.72 15.19 2.86
N TRP A 249 -2.21 14.16 3.54
CA TRP A 249 -1.11 14.29 4.48
C TRP A 249 0.11 14.94 3.82
N LEU A 250 0.47 14.53 2.59
CA LEU A 250 1.53 15.18 1.82
C LEU A 250 1.29 16.67 1.63
N VAL A 251 0.09 17.05 1.21
CA VAL A 251 -0.26 18.47 0.99
C VAL A 251 -0.20 19.26 2.30
N VAL A 252 -0.67 18.68 3.40
CA VAL A 252 -0.56 19.29 4.74
C VAL A 252 0.91 19.48 5.13
N CYS A 253 1.77 18.50 4.89
CA CYS A 253 3.21 18.62 5.13
C CYS A 253 3.84 19.74 4.28
N LEU A 254 3.50 19.79 2.99
CA LEU A 254 3.99 20.81 2.05
C LEU A 254 3.53 22.23 2.39
N SER A 255 2.39 22.36 3.07
CA SER A 255 1.85 23.67 3.45
C SER A 255 2.66 24.39 4.54
N GLY A 256 3.58 23.69 5.22
CA GLY A 256 4.36 24.24 6.34
C GLY A 256 3.60 24.33 7.67
N VAL A 257 2.32 23.96 7.70
CA VAL A 257 1.50 23.99 8.94
C VAL A 257 2.13 23.16 10.05
N ILE A 258 2.70 22.00 9.72
CA ILE A 258 3.32 21.12 10.73
C ILE A 258 4.59 21.77 11.33
N ASP A 259 5.38 22.47 10.51
CA ASP A 259 6.55 23.20 10.98
C ASP A 259 6.13 24.31 11.96
N THR A 260 5.03 25.02 11.67
CA THR A 260 4.49 26.07 12.55
C THR A 260 3.94 25.56 13.87
N LEU A 261 3.50 24.28 13.92
CA LEU A 261 3.01 23.64 15.13
C LEU A 261 4.13 23.06 16.00
N GLY A 262 5.40 23.21 15.60
CA GLY A 262 6.55 22.74 16.36
C GLY A 262 6.70 21.22 16.41
N LEU A 263 6.04 20.50 15.49
CA LEU A 263 6.05 19.03 15.43
C LEU A 263 7.26 18.45 14.66
N GLY A 264 8.27 19.28 14.39
CA GLY A 264 9.51 18.94 13.69
C GLY A 264 9.55 19.42 12.24
N GLN A 265 10.75 19.61 11.70
CA GLN A 265 10.94 20.00 10.30
C GLN A 265 10.65 18.84 9.37
N ILE A 266 9.78 19.05 8.39
CA ILE A 266 9.44 18.02 7.40
C ILE A 266 10.36 18.11 6.18
N ALA A 267 10.94 16.96 5.81
CA ALA A 267 11.66 16.78 4.56
C ALA A 267 10.71 16.69 3.35
N ASN A 268 10.06 17.80 3.03
CA ASN A 268 9.03 17.89 2.00
C ASN A 268 9.53 17.50 0.59
N ALA A 269 10.76 17.91 0.23
CA ALA A 269 11.36 17.54 -1.05
C ALA A 269 11.70 16.03 -1.11
N ALA A 270 12.02 15.41 0.04
CA ALA A 270 12.16 13.95 0.11
C ALA A 270 10.84 13.24 -0.24
N HIS A 271 9.70 13.73 0.27
CA HIS A 271 8.39 13.11 0.01
C HIS A 271 8.01 13.21 -1.46
N VAL A 272 8.16 14.40 -2.05
CA VAL A 272 7.84 14.62 -3.48
C VAL A 272 8.79 13.83 -4.37
N GLY A 273 10.09 13.86 -4.09
CA GLY A 273 11.09 13.08 -4.82
C GLY A 273 10.79 11.57 -4.78
N GLY A 274 10.46 11.06 -3.58
CA GLY A 274 10.00 9.70 -3.36
C GLY A 274 8.76 9.35 -4.18
N LEU A 275 7.70 10.14 -4.10
CA LEU A 275 6.46 9.92 -4.85
C LEU A 275 6.71 9.84 -6.36
N LEU A 276 7.52 10.75 -6.91
CA LEU A 276 7.80 10.80 -8.35
C LEU A 276 8.57 9.56 -8.83
N ILE A 277 9.63 9.15 -8.12
CA ILE A 277 10.36 7.93 -8.50
C ILE A 277 9.50 6.67 -8.29
N GLY A 278 8.65 6.67 -7.27
CA GLY A 278 7.64 5.65 -7.03
C GLY A 278 6.71 5.50 -8.23
N CYS A 279 6.06 6.59 -8.62
CA CYS A 279 5.21 6.65 -9.81
C CYS A 279 5.91 6.14 -11.07
N LEU A 280 7.16 6.57 -11.31
CA LEU A 280 7.94 6.11 -12.47
C LEU A 280 8.15 4.59 -12.44
N THR A 281 8.63 4.05 -11.33
CA THR A 281 8.85 2.59 -11.20
C THR A 281 7.55 1.80 -11.25
N GLY A 282 6.44 2.35 -10.74
CA GLY A 282 5.10 1.77 -10.84
C GLY A 282 4.60 1.69 -12.27
N LEU A 283 4.77 2.77 -13.05
CA LEU A 283 4.44 2.79 -14.48
C LEU A 283 5.26 1.77 -15.28
N LEU A 284 6.58 1.74 -15.06
CA LEU A 284 7.47 0.79 -15.74
C LEU A 284 7.14 -0.66 -15.36
N GLY A 285 6.97 -0.93 -14.07
CA GLY A 285 6.62 -2.26 -13.56
C GLY A 285 5.25 -2.73 -14.06
N GLY A 286 4.25 -1.85 -14.03
CA GLY A 286 2.91 -2.12 -14.53
C GLY A 286 2.89 -2.36 -16.04
N ALA A 287 3.64 -1.57 -16.82
CA ALA A 287 3.75 -1.76 -18.26
C ALA A 287 4.40 -3.11 -18.62
N LEU A 288 5.47 -3.50 -17.92
CA LEU A 288 6.12 -4.80 -18.11
C LEU A 288 5.17 -5.96 -17.75
N ALA A 289 4.43 -5.83 -16.65
CA ALA A 289 3.45 -6.84 -16.24
C ALA A 289 2.30 -6.98 -17.24
N ARG A 290 1.75 -5.86 -17.73
CA ARG A 290 0.68 -5.85 -18.74
C ARG A 290 1.13 -6.51 -20.04
N ARG A 291 2.35 -6.26 -20.50
CA ARG A 291 2.91 -6.91 -21.71
C ARG A 291 2.99 -8.43 -21.56
N LYS A 292 3.36 -8.94 -20.38
CA LYS A 292 3.39 -10.38 -20.11
C LYS A 292 2.00 -11.03 -20.08
N LEU A 293 0.96 -10.27 -19.75
CA LEU A 293 -0.42 -10.76 -19.78
C LEU A 293 -1.01 -10.78 -21.20
N SER A 294 -0.44 -10.00 -22.13
CA SER A 294 -0.90 -9.90 -23.52
C SER A 294 -0.07 -10.75 -24.50
N ALA A 295 0.99 -11.41 -24.03
CA ALA A 295 1.86 -12.28 -24.81
C ALA A 295 1.56 -13.75 -24.49
#